data_AF-A0A7L5A7R7-F1
#
_entry.id   AF-A0A7L5A7R7-F1
#
_cell.length_a   1.000
_cell.length_b   1.000
_cell.length_c   1.000
_cell.angle_alpha   90.00
_cell.angle_beta   90.00
_cell.angle_gamma   90.00
#
_symmetry.space_group_name_H-M   'P 1'
#
loop_
_entity.id
_entity.type
_entity.pdbx_description
1 polymer ?
#
loop_
_entity_poly.entity_id
_entity_poly.type
_entity_poly.pdbx_seq_one_letter_code
_entity_poly.pdbx_strand_id
1 'polypeptide(L)'
;MIPVKQIDPDDLALYAMQILPPDEAAELALLLRHGSEARRVLAEIQGDLALYALTAEMREPPAQARQRLMQQVAEEKRTPPEDFYHSRGADAPSSSRSLFDEEPPPRNPMTTVLGWAGWVLAAGMAVEMGILYHQREQLRSAMATQTEEVVTRSSGAERASRVIETVEDPATVRATLSAADHLEPQGEVSYLPGSGSLVFLAEGLAPLHTGITYELWLIPANGGTPLPAGTFQPDMHGSAHVLLPDLPKSIAAQAFDVTIESAGGATSPTLPFILKGTSYRSRGDVGE
;
A
#
# COMPACT_ATOMS: atom_id res chain seq x y z
N MET A 1 -37.59 24.06 6.52
CA MET A 1 -36.16 23.79 6.74
C MET A 1 -36.04 22.30 6.96
N ILE A 2 -35.58 21.55 5.95
CA ILE A 2 -35.30 20.12 6.10
C ILE A 2 -33.97 20.06 6.86
N PRO A 3 -33.88 19.36 7.99
CA PRO A 3 -32.62 19.25 8.72
C PRO A 3 -31.61 18.56 7.80
N VAL A 4 -30.48 19.22 7.55
CA VAL A 4 -29.36 18.63 6.82
C VAL A 4 -28.77 17.59 7.75
N LYS A 5 -29.24 16.33 7.67
CA LYS A 5 -28.56 15.19 8.28
C LYS A 5 -27.15 15.21 7.69
N GLN A 6 -26.16 15.37 8.56
CA GLN A 6 -24.76 15.41 8.19
C GLN A 6 -24.44 14.06 7.53
N ILE A 7 -23.83 14.08 6.36
CA ILE A 7 -23.49 12.87 5.60
C ILE A 7 -22.44 12.13 6.41
N ASP A 8 -22.82 11.01 7.01
CA ASP A 8 -21.88 10.11 7.65
C ASP A 8 -21.14 9.30 6.56
N PRO A 9 -19.79 9.32 6.53
CA PRO A 9 -19.01 8.48 5.63
C PRO A 9 -19.39 7.00 5.71
N ASP A 10 -19.80 6.52 6.88
CA ASP A 10 -20.16 5.12 7.09
C ASP A 10 -21.46 4.76 6.36
N ASP A 11 -22.48 5.64 6.39
CA ASP A 11 -23.75 5.44 5.68
C ASP A 11 -23.54 5.36 4.16
N LEU A 12 -22.61 6.15 3.61
CA LEU A 12 -22.25 6.08 2.18
C LEU A 12 -21.54 4.77 1.83
N ALA A 13 -20.73 4.22 2.73
CA ALA A 13 -20.08 2.93 2.53
C ALA A 13 -21.09 1.77 2.58
N LEU A 14 -22.02 1.79 3.56
CA LEU A 14 -23.12 0.83 3.65
C LEU A 14 -24.04 0.91 2.42
N TYR A 15 -24.31 2.12 1.92
CA TYR A 15 -25.05 2.32 0.68
C TYR A 15 -24.30 1.79 -0.55
N ALA A 16 -22.99 2.04 -0.66
CA ALA A 16 -22.16 1.55 -1.76
C ALA A 16 -22.10 0.02 -1.82
N MET A 17 -22.06 -0.65 -0.66
CA MET A 17 -22.11 -2.11 -0.53
C MET A 17 -23.52 -2.70 -0.68
N GLN A 18 -24.55 -1.87 -0.84
CA GLN A 18 -25.97 -2.26 -0.92
C GLN A 18 -26.48 -3.02 0.32
N ILE A 19 -25.96 -2.67 1.50
CA ILE A 19 -26.36 -3.27 2.79
C ILE A 19 -27.15 -2.32 3.69
N LEU A 20 -27.34 -1.08 3.25
CA LEU A 20 -28.15 -0.09 3.96
C LEU A 20 -29.65 -0.46 3.91
N PRO A 21 -30.43 -0.27 5.01
CA PRO A 21 -31.87 -0.46 5.00
C PRO A 21 -32.58 0.32 3.88
N PRO A 22 -33.67 -0.23 3.29
CA PRO A 22 -34.27 0.32 2.06
C PRO A 22 -34.89 1.71 2.25
N ASP A 23 -35.35 2.03 3.45
CA ASP A 23 -35.83 3.34 3.87
C ASP A 23 -34.70 4.38 3.93
N GLU A 24 -33.59 4.04 4.60
CA GLU A 24 -32.40 4.90 4.68
C GLU A 24 -31.71 5.08 3.31
N ALA A 25 -31.67 4.03 2.50
CA ALA A 25 -31.14 4.08 1.14
C ALA A 25 -31.96 5.00 0.22
N ALA A 26 -33.28 5.07 0.40
CA ALA A 26 -34.15 5.97 -0.35
C ALA A 26 -33.91 7.45 0.03
N GLU A 27 -33.72 7.73 1.32
CA GLU A 27 -33.37 9.07 1.80
C GLU A 27 -32.00 9.53 1.25
N LEU A 28 -31.00 8.65 1.31
CA LEU A 28 -29.67 8.94 0.82
C LEU A 28 -29.64 9.10 -0.72
N ALA A 29 -30.43 8.32 -1.45
CA ALA A 29 -30.59 8.47 -2.90
C ALA A 29 -31.18 9.85 -3.28
N LEU A 30 -32.11 10.39 -2.49
CA LEU A 30 -32.64 11.75 -2.70
C LEU A 30 -31.58 12.83 -2.42
N LEU A 31 -30.74 12.62 -1.41
CA LEU A 31 -29.63 13.51 -1.09
C LEU A 31 -28.57 13.52 -2.20
N LEU A 32 -28.22 12.34 -2.73
CA LEU A 32 -27.23 12.17 -3.80
C LEU A 32 -27.65 12.82 -5.12
N ARG A 33 -28.95 12.94 -5.39
CA ARG A 33 -29.44 13.67 -6.58
C ARG A 33 -29.06 15.15 -6.59
N HIS A 34 -28.90 15.76 -5.41
CA HIS A 34 -28.70 17.20 -5.27
C HIS A 34 -27.28 17.55 -4.76
N GLY A 35 -26.59 16.63 -4.09
CA GLY A 35 -25.22 16.82 -3.60
C GLY A 35 -24.16 16.38 -4.60
N SER A 36 -23.33 17.30 -5.12
CA SER A 36 -22.15 16.95 -5.91
C SER A 36 -21.03 16.35 -5.06
N GLU A 37 -20.83 16.85 -3.84
CA GLU A 37 -19.81 16.35 -2.92
C GLU A 37 -20.10 14.93 -2.43
N ALA A 38 -21.34 14.64 -2.06
CA ALA A 38 -21.79 13.29 -1.67
C ALA A 38 -21.57 12.28 -2.80
N ARG A 39 -21.85 12.66 -4.06
CA ARG A 39 -21.59 11.82 -5.23
C ARG A 39 -20.11 11.57 -5.47
N ARG A 40 -19.25 12.55 -5.19
CA ARG A 40 -17.80 12.40 -5.31
C ARG A 40 -17.29 11.36 -4.30
N VAL A 41 -17.70 11.48 -3.05
CA VAL A 41 -17.28 10.54 -1.99
C VAL A 41 -17.84 9.13 -2.24
N LEU A 42 -19.08 9.02 -2.70
CA LEU A 42 -19.64 7.74 -3.12
C LEU A 42 -18.85 7.10 -4.27
N ALA A 43 -18.44 7.89 -5.27
CA ALA A 43 -17.65 7.39 -6.39
C ALA A 43 -16.25 6.91 -5.96
N GLU A 44 -15.63 7.59 -4.98
CA GLU A 44 -14.36 7.18 -4.36
C GLU A 44 -14.50 5.82 -3.67
N ILE A 45 -15.50 5.67 -2.79
CA ILE A 45 -15.79 4.41 -2.10
C ILE A 45 -16.08 3.28 -3.09
N GLN A 46 -16.88 3.54 -4.13
CA GLN A 46 -17.17 2.54 -5.17
C GLN A 46 -15.91 2.15 -5.97
N GLY A 47 -14.98 3.10 -6.18
CA GLY A 47 -13.69 2.84 -6.80
C GLY A 47 -12.81 1.90 -5.96
N ASP A 48 -12.74 2.15 -4.65
CA ASP A 48 -12.00 1.30 -3.72
C ASP A 48 -12.61 -0.11 -3.64
N LEU A 49 -13.94 -0.21 -3.54
CA LEU A 49 -14.65 -1.49 -3.57
C LEU A 49 -14.41 -2.26 -4.88
N ALA A 50 -14.31 -1.57 -6.02
CA ALA A 50 -13.98 -2.19 -7.30
C ALA A 50 -12.54 -2.75 -7.31
N LEU A 51 -11.59 -2.07 -6.67
CA LEU A 51 -10.22 -2.57 -6.52
C LEU A 51 -10.18 -3.84 -5.65
N TYR A 52 -10.93 -3.86 -4.54
CA TYR A 52 -11.10 -5.07 -3.72
C TYR A 52 -11.78 -6.21 -4.49
N ALA A 53 -12.74 -5.92 -5.36
CA ALA A 53 -13.39 -6.95 -6.17
C ALA A 53 -12.41 -7.68 -7.11
N LEU A 54 -11.30 -7.04 -7.51
CA LEU A 54 -10.26 -7.69 -8.32
C LEU A 54 -9.47 -8.76 -7.57
N THR A 55 -9.48 -8.75 -6.23
CA THR A 55 -8.82 -9.79 -5.42
C THR A 55 -9.71 -11.01 -5.17
N ALA A 56 -10.99 -10.94 -5.53
CA ALA A 56 -11.91 -12.07 -5.37
C ALA A 56 -11.56 -13.20 -6.35
N GLU A 57 -11.78 -14.45 -5.93
CA GLU A 57 -11.57 -15.61 -6.79
C GLU A 57 -12.52 -15.55 -8.01
N MET A 58 -11.93 -15.55 -9.21
CA MET A 58 -12.70 -15.46 -10.45
C MET A 58 -13.39 -16.81 -10.74
N ARG A 59 -14.72 -16.84 -10.62
CA ARG A 59 -15.54 -17.98 -11.05
C ARG A 59 -16.08 -17.75 -12.46
N GLU A 60 -15.95 -18.77 -13.30
CA GLU A 60 -16.49 -18.72 -14.66
C GLU A 60 -18.03 -18.69 -14.62
N PRO A 61 -18.67 -17.67 -15.22
CA PRO A 61 -20.13 -17.60 -15.25
C PRO A 61 -20.69 -18.70 -16.17
N PRO A 62 -21.92 -19.18 -15.91
CA PRO A 62 -22.54 -20.19 -16.77
C PRO A 62 -22.67 -19.68 -18.22
N ALA A 63 -22.44 -20.54 -19.20
CA ALA A 63 -22.32 -20.17 -20.62
C ALA A 63 -23.51 -19.34 -21.18
N GLN A 64 -24.71 -19.51 -20.62
CA GLN A 64 -25.91 -18.77 -21.04
C GLN A 64 -26.01 -17.36 -20.44
N ALA A 65 -25.20 -16.99 -19.44
CA ALA A 65 -25.28 -15.70 -18.75
C ALA A 65 -25.06 -14.52 -19.70
N ARG A 66 -24.05 -14.63 -20.59
CA ARG A 66 -23.78 -13.62 -21.60
C ARG A 66 -24.96 -13.43 -22.56
N GLN A 67 -25.60 -14.52 -22.97
CA GLN A 67 -26.69 -14.46 -23.95
C GLN A 67 -27.95 -13.83 -23.34
N ARG A 68 -28.27 -14.16 -22.08
CA ARG A 68 -29.37 -13.51 -21.32
C ARG A 68 -29.12 -12.02 -21.14
N LEU A 69 -27.89 -11.63 -20.76
CA LEU A 69 -27.51 -10.22 -20.60
C LEU A 69 -27.63 -9.45 -21.93
N MET A 70 -27.13 -10.01 -23.04
CA MET A 70 -27.18 -9.35 -24.34
C MET A 70 -28.62 -9.20 -24.86
N GLN A 71 -29.51 -10.16 -24.58
CA GLN A 71 -30.94 -10.04 -24.88
C GLN A 71 -31.58 -8.91 -24.06
N GLN A 72 -31.31 -8.86 -22.75
CA GLN A 72 -31.86 -7.84 -21.86
C GLN A 72 -31.39 -6.41 -22.24
N VAL A 73 -30.11 -6.24 -22.58
CA VAL A 73 -29.58 -4.95 -23.05
C VAL A 73 -30.20 -4.53 -24.39
N ALA A 74 -30.49 -5.48 -25.29
CA ALA A 74 -31.14 -5.18 -26.57
C ALA A 74 -32.61 -4.77 -26.39
N GLU A 75 -33.29 -5.31 -25.38
CA GLU A 75 -34.65 -4.91 -25.01
C GLU A 75 -34.69 -3.52 -24.33
N GLU A 76 -33.69 -3.20 -23.49
CA GLU A 76 -33.60 -1.93 -22.76
C GLU A 76 -33.13 -0.75 -23.63
N LYS A 77 -32.27 -0.99 -24.64
CA LYS A 77 -31.79 0.05 -25.59
C LYS A 77 -32.87 0.61 -26.54
N ARG A 78 -34.13 0.20 -26.40
CA ARG A 78 -35.23 0.58 -27.30
C ARG A 78 -35.97 1.86 -26.94
N THR A 79 -35.47 2.66 -25.99
CA THR A 79 -35.92 4.05 -25.77
C THR A 79 -34.83 5.05 -26.19
N PRO A 80 -34.86 5.57 -27.43
CA PRO A 80 -33.98 6.65 -27.84
C PRO A 80 -34.39 7.95 -27.12
N PRO A 81 -33.43 8.75 -26.63
CA PRO A 81 -33.66 10.19 -26.46
C PRO A 81 -33.87 10.79 -27.86
N GLU A 82 -35.06 11.33 -28.09
CA GLU A 82 -35.30 12.23 -29.22
C GLU A 82 -34.48 13.51 -29.05
N ASP A 83 -34.20 14.11 -30.20
CA ASP A 83 -33.60 15.43 -30.42
C ASP A 83 -32.09 15.50 -30.22
N PHE A 84 -31.35 15.62 -31.33
CA PHE A 84 -30.30 16.64 -31.56
C PHE A 84 -29.61 16.45 -32.92
N TYR A 85 -30.35 16.39 -34.04
CA TYR A 85 -29.78 16.67 -35.36
C TYR A 85 -30.79 17.33 -36.30
N HIS A 86 -30.92 18.66 -36.18
CA HIS A 86 -31.47 19.51 -37.24
C HIS A 86 -30.38 20.41 -37.83
N SER A 87 -29.92 20.03 -39.02
CA SER A 87 -29.37 20.94 -40.03
C SER A 87 -29.42 20.19 -41.36
N ARG A 88 -30.50 20.31 -42.14
CA ARG A 88 -30.81 21.36 -43.12
C ARG A 88 -29.65 21.59 -44.10
N GLY A 89 -29.88 21.14 -45.34
CA GLY A 89 -29.09 21.57 -46.50
C GLY A 89 -28.96 20.51 -47.59
N ALA A 90 -30.08 20.01 -48.13
CA ALA A 90 -30.06 19.30 -49.40
C ALA A 90 -30.98 20.06 -50.35
N ASP A 91 -30.39 20.85 -51.24
CA ASP A 91 -31.02 21.22 -52.50
C ASP A 91 -29.99 21.62 -53.56
N ALA A 92 -30.25 21.09 -54.76
CA ALA A 92 -29.84 21.55 -56.10
C ALA A 92 -28.56 20.95 -56.73
N PRO A 93 -28.46 20.91 -58.09
CA PRO A 93 -28.74 19.67 -58.83
C PRO A 93 -27.68 19.33 -59.89
N SER A 94 -27.89 18.16 -60.51
CA SER A 94 -27.18 17.59 -61.65
C SER A 94 -27.16 18.50 -62.89
N SER A 95 -26.00 18.64 -63.54
CA SER A 95 -25.93 18.88 -64.99
C SER A 95 -24.60 18.39 -65.57
N SER A 96 -24.66 18.01 -66.83
CA SER A 96 -23.84 17.03 -67.54
C SER A 96 -22.92 17.66 -68.60
N ARG A 97 -21.68 17.15 -68.66
CA ARG A 97 -20.83 16.86 -69.86
C ARG A 97 -20.62 17.92 -70.97
N SER A 98 -19.33 18.22 -71.24
CA SER A 98 -18.60 18.10 -72.53
C SER A 98 -17.15 18.61 -72.31
N LEU A 99 -16.10 17.78 -72.37
CA LEU A 99 -15.29 17.36 -73.53
C LEU A 99 -14.59 18.52 -74.28
N PHE A 100 -13.25 18.51 -74.17
CA PHE A 100 -12.18 19.23 -74.87
C PHE A 100 -12.01 20.74 -74.60
N ASP A 101 -10.98 21.10 -73.83
CA ASP A 101 -9.80 21.80 -74.38
C ASP A 101 -8.64 21.75 -73.37
N GLU A 102 -7.44 21.50 -73.86
CA GLU A 102 -6.21 21.36 -73.07
C GLU A 102 -5.48 22.71 -73.05
N GLU A 103 -5.83 23.56 -72.09
CA GLU A 103 -5.12 24.80 -71.77
C GLU A 103 -4.49 24.68 -70.36
N PRO A 104 -3.19 24.96 -70.19
CA PRO A 104 -2.54 24.88 -68.88
C PRO A 104 -3.13 25.96 -67.95
N PRO A 105 -3.65 25.62 -66.76
CA PRO A 105 -4.36 26.61 -65.97
C PRO A 105 -3.39 27.68 -65.44
N PRO A 106 -3.81 28.96 -65.43
CA PRO A 106 -3.06 30.02 -64.80
C PRO A 106 -2.91 29.68 -63.31
N ARG A 107 -1.70 29.92 -62.77
CA ARG A 107 -1.37 29.72 -61.37
C ARG A 107 -2.29 30.58 -60.49
N ASN A 108 -3.38 29.98 -60.02
CA ASN A 108 -4.23 30.56 -58.99
C ASN A 108 -3.44 30.58 -57.66
N PRO A 109 -3.31 31.73 -56.97
CA PRO A 109 -2.70 31.81 -55.64
C PRO A 109 -3.55 31.15 -54.53
N MET A 110 -4.48 30.26 -54.92
CA MET A 110 -5.39 29.54 -54.04
C MET A 110 -5.03 28.04 -53.92
N THR A 111 -4.07 27.53 -54.69
CA THR A 111 -3.50 26.18 -54.49
C THR A 111 -2.31 26.18 -53.54
N THR A 112 -1.56 27.30 -53.46
CA THR A 112 -0.64 27.55 -52.34
C THR A 112 -1.42 27.64 -51.03
N VAL A 113 -2.68 28.11 -51.10
CA VAL A 113 -3.86 27.99 -50.21
C VAL A 113 -4.08 26.65 -49.46
N LEU A 114 -3.98 25.55 -50.20
CA LEU A 114 -4.31 24.21 -49.70
C LEU A 114 -3.07 23.42 -49.29
N GLY A 115 -1.88 23.77 -49.79
CA GLY A 115 -0.63 23.10 -49.43
C GLY A 115 -0.26 23.25 -47.96
N TRP A 116 -0.24 24.48 -47.43
CA TRP A 116 -0.03 24.79 -46.02
C TRP A 116 -1.13 24.30 -45.08
N ALA A 117 -2.38 24.16 -45.53
CA ALA A 117 -3.46 23.65 -44.69
C ALA A 117 -3.19 22.21 -44.20
N GLY A 118 -2.61 21.36 -45.05
CA GLY A 118 -2.16 20.01 -44.67
C GLY A 118 -1.03 20.02 -43.63
N TRP A 119 -0.09 20.97 -43.75
CA TRP A 119 1.01 21.13 -42.79
C TRP A 119 0.53 21.66 -41.44
N VAL A 120 -0.46 22.56 -41.40
CA VAL A 120 -1.07 23.04 -40.15
C VAL A 120 -1.80 21.92 -39.43
N LEU A 121 -2.54 21.07 -40.16
CA LEU A 121 -3.20 19.90 -39.57
C LEU A 121 -2.19 18.89 -39.00
N ALA A 122 -1.11 18.61 -39.75
CA ALA A 122 -0.04 17.72 -39.31
C ALA A 122 0.70 18.27 -38.08
N ALA A 123 0.96 19.57 -38.04
CA ALA A 123 1.57 20.24 -36.88
C ALA A 123 0.65 20.18 -35.65
N GLY A 124 -0.67 20.37 -35.83
CA GLY A 124 -1.66 20.22 -34.76
C GLY A 124 -1.67 18.81 -34.16
N MET A 125 -1.72 17.78 -35.01
CA MET A 125 -1.63 16.38 -34.58
C MET A 125 -0.29 16.06 -33.90
N ALA A 126 0.83 16.60 -34.39
CA ALA A 126 2.14 16.38 -33.77
C ALA A 126 2.22 16.99 -32.36
N VAL A 127 1.62 18.17 -32.16
CA VAL A 127 1.52 18.81 -30.84
C VAL A 127 0.63 17.99 -29.91
N GLU A 128 -0.55 17.55 -30.38
CA GLU A 128 -1.47 16.74 -29.59
C GLU A 128 -0.85 15.39 -29.19
N MET A 129 -0.13 14.75 -30.12
CA MET A 129 0.62 13.52 -29.86
C MET A 129 1.75 13.75 -28.85
N GLY A 130 2.43 14.90 -28.90
CA GLY A 130 3.42 15.30 -27.91
C GLY A 130 2.83 15.47 -26.51
N ILE A 131 1.66 16.10 -26.41
CA ILE A 131 0.92 16.28 -25.15
C ILE A 131 0.51 14.91 -24.57
N LEU A 132 -0.08 14.04 -25.41
CA LEU A 132 -0.46 12.68 -25.02
C LEU A 132 0.74 11.84 -24.57
N TYR A 133 1.88 11.96 -25.25
CA TYR A 133 3.10 11.26 -24.86
C TYR A 133 3.61 11.75 -23.49
N HIS A 134 3.57 13.06 -23.26
CA HIS A 134 3.99 13.65 -22.00
C HIS A 134 3.05 13.25 -20.84
N GLN A 135 1.74 13.23 -21.07
CA GLN A 135 0.76 12.73 -20.09
C GLN A 135 0.98 11.25 -19.77
N ARG A 136 1.29 10.43 -20.78
CA ARG A 136 1.55 9.00 -20.58
C ARG A 136 2.80 8.77 -19.73
N GLU A 137 3.84 9.58 -19.94
CA GLU A 137 5.08 9.48 -19.16
C GLU A 137 4.89 9.99 -17.73
N GLN A 138 4.12 11.06 -17.54
CA GLN A 138 3.73 11.55 -16.20
C GLN A 138 2.90 10.51 -15.43
N LEU A 139 1.95 9.84 -16.10
CA LEU A 139 1.17 8.74 -15.49
C LEU A 139 2.08 7.57 -15.11
N ARG A 140 3.04 7.21 -15.97
CA ARG A 140 3.99 6.14 -15.69
C ARG A 140 4.92 6.47 -14.54
N SER A 141 5.42 7.70 -14.45
CA SER A 141 6.23 8.14 -13.32
C SER A 141 5.42 8.14 -12.03
N ALA A 142 4.18 8.61 -12.07
CA ALA A 142 3.28 8.61 -10.90
C ALA A 142 2.98 7.17 -10.43
N MET A 143 2.70 6.25 -11.35
CA MET A 143 2.52 4.82 -11.05
C MET A 143 3.79 4.18 -10.48
N ALA A 144 4.98 4.53 -11.00
CA ALA A 144 6.24 4.00 -10.49
C ALA A 144 6.49 4.45 -9.04
N THR A 145 6.28 5.73 -8.74
CA THR A 145 6.36 6.27 -7.37
C THR A 145 5.33 5.63 -6.44
N GLN A 146 4.09 5.44 -6.91
CA GLN A 146 3.05 4.80 -6.11
C GLN A 146 3.33 3.30 -5.89
N THR A 147 3.92 2.61 -6.86
CA THR A 147 4.32 1.20 -6.72
C THR A 147 5.47 1.08 -5.72
N GLU A 148 6.42 2.01 -5.72
CA GLU A 148 7.51 2.06 -4.73
C GLU A 148 6.98 2.29 -3.31
N GLU A 149 5.98 3.18 -3.16
CA GLU A 149 5.27 3.36 -1.89
C GLU A 149 4.49 2.12 -1.45
N VAL A 150 3.85 1.39 -2.37
CA VAL A 150 3.11 0.15 -2.06
C VAL A 150 4.08 -0.96 -1.65
N VAL A 151 5.21 -1.10 -2.33
CA VAL A 151 6.25 -2.09 -1.99
C VAL A 151 6.93 -1.76 -0.66
N THR A 152 7.17 -0.48 -0.36
CA THR A 152 7.72 -0.08 0.93
C THR A 152 6.69 -0.27 2.06
N ARG A 153 5.41 0.06 1.85
CA ARG A 153 4.33 -0.22 2.82
C ARG A 153 4.09 -1.72 3.03
N SER A 154 4.10 -2.54 1.98
CA SER A 154 3.96 -3.99 2.11
C SER A 154 5.13 -4.60 2.88
N SER A 155 6.36 -4.11 2.66
CA SER A 155 7.53 -4.54 3.44
C SER A 155 7.43 -4.14 4.92
N GLY A 156 6.81 -2.99 5.23
CA GLY A 156 6.54 -2.56 6.61
C GLY A 156 5.45 -3.40 7.27
N ALA A 157 4.38 -3.71 6.53
CA ALA A 157 3.30 -4.58 6.99
C ALA A 157 3.81 -6.00 7.27
N GLU A 158 4.65 -6.57 6.40
CA GLU A 158 5.28 -7.88 6.64
C GLU A 158 6.23 -7.88 7.85
N ARG A 159 6.97 -6.77 8.07
CA ARG A 159 7.82 -6.61 9.27
C ARG A 159 6.95 -6.52 10.53
N ALA A 160 5.86 -5.76 10.49
CA ALA A 160 4.92 -5.65 11.61
C ALA A 160 4.24 -6.99 11.91
N SER A 161 3.81 -7.74 10.88
CA SER A 161 3.27 -9.09 11.04
C SER A 161 4.28 -10.07 11.63
N ARG A 162 5.57 -10.01 11.22
CA ARG A 162 6.63 -10.83 11.84
C ARG A 162 6.87 -10.50 13.31
N VAL A 163 6.73 -9.23 13.70
CA VAL A 163 6.83 -8.81 15.12
C VAL A 163 5.63 -9.36 15.91
N ILE A 164 4.41 -9.30 15.37
CA ILE A 164 3.21 -9.84 16.02
C ILE A 164 3.32 -11.37 16.14
N GLU A 165 3.73 -12.08 15.09
CA GLU A 165 3.97 -13.53 15.14
C GLU A 165 5.08 -13.90 16.14
N THR A 166 6.12 -13.08 16.26
CA THR A 166 7.19 -13.25 17.26
C THR A 166 6.72 -13.00 18.70
N VAL A 167 5.65 -12.23 18.91
CA VAL A 167 5.13 -11.88 20.24
C VAL A 167 3.96 -12.77 20.66
N GLU A 168 3.17 -13.26 19.71
CA GLU A 168 1.99 -14.11 19.92
C GLU A 168 2.28 -15.61 19.82
N ASP A 169 3.44 -16.04 19.29
CA ASP A 169 3.78 -17.46 19.25
C ASP A 169 4.01 -18.01 20.68
N PRO A 170 3.28 -19.04 21.13
CA PRO A 170 3.51 -19.71 22.42
C PRO A 170 4.92 -20.32 22.56
N ALA A 171 5.69 -20.43 21.48
CA ALA A 171 7.09 -20.81 21.49
C ALA A 171 8.07 -19.68 21.90
N THR A 172 7.57 -18.46 22.12
CA THR A 172 8.37 -17.31 22.54
C THR A 172 9.01 -17.53 23.91
N VAL A 173 10.32 -17.36 23.94
CA VAL A 173 11.15 -17.42 25.13
C VAL A 173 11.36 -15.99 25.65
N ARG A 174 11.00 -15.75 26.90
CA ARG A 174 11.20 -14.45 27.56
C ARG A 174 12.29 -14.53 28.62
N ALA A 175 12.96 -13.42 28.88
CA ALA A 175 13.88 -13.30 30.00
C ALA A 175 13.83 -11.87 30.55
N THR A 176 13.82 -11.76 31.88
CA THR A 176 14.08 -10.49 32.57
C THR A 176 15.53 -10.49 33.00
N LEU A 177 16.27 -9.47 32.61
CA LEU A 177 17.67 -9.28 32.93
C LEU A 177 17.79 -8.16 33.97
N SER A 178 18.61 -8.39 34.98
CA SER A 178 18.80 -7.41 36.06
C SER A 178 20.27 -7.37 36.50
N ALA A 179 20.68 -6.22 37.02
CA ALA A 179 21.92 -6.12 37.76
C ALA A 179 21.80 -6.89 39.08
N ALA A 180 22.85 -7.64 39.45
CA ALA A 180 22.81 -8.61 40.55
C ALA A 180 22.31 -8.04 41.90
N ASP A 181 22.59 -6.75 42.16
CA ASP A 181 22.35 -6.10 43.46
C ASP A 181 21.47 -4.84 43.37
N HIS A 182 20.90 -4.54 42.20
CA HIS A 182 20.17 -3.29 41.96
C HIS A 182 18.88 -3.51 41.18
N LEU A 183 17.86 -2.70 41.51
CA LEU A 183 16.63 -2.60 40.71
C LEU A 183 16.89 -1.95 39.35
N GLU A 184 18.01 -1.26 39.12
CA GLU A 184 18.37 -0.70 37.82
C GLU A 184 19.89 -0.86 37.63
N PRO A 185 20.37 -1.12 36.40
CA PRO A 185 19.63 -1.27 35.15
C PRO A 185 18.80 -2.57 35.07
N GLN A 186 17.77 -2.57 34.22
CA GLN A 186 16.99 -3.76 33.86
C GLN A 186 16.86 -3.91 32.35
N GLY A 187 16.52 -5.10 31.89
CA GLY A 187 16.06 -5.31 30.53
C GLY A 187 15.12 -6.50 30.38
N GLU A 188 14.34 -6.49 29.31
CA GLU A 188 13.44 -7.56 28.92
C GLU A 188 13.82 -8.06 27.53
N VAL A 189 13.97 -9.38 27.39
CA VAL A 189 14.21 -10.05 26.12
C VAL A 189 12.98 -10.88 25.76
N SER A 190 12.55 -10.77 24.51
CA SER A 190 11.64 -11.70 23.84
C SER A 190 12.35 -12.31 22.64
N TYR A 191 12.48 -13.64 22.61
CA TYR A 191 13.21 -14.37 21.58
C TYR A 191 12.37 -15.51 21.03
N LEU A 192 12.32 -15.62 19.70
CA LEU A 192 11.67 -16.70 18.98
C LEU A 192 12.72 -17.57 18.27
N PRO A 193 13.01 -18.79 18.81
CA PRO A 193 14.02 -19.68 18.23
C PRO A 193 13.77 -20.07 16.78
N GLY A 194 12.50 -20.27 16.39
CA GLY A 194 12.16 -20.76 15.06
C GLY A 194 12.56 -19.79 13.94
N SER A 195 12.45 -18.49 14.20
CA SER A 195 12.81 -17.45 13.23
C SER A 195 14.19 -16.83 13.49
N GLY A 196 14.73 -16.99 14.71
CA GLY A 196 15.92 -16.25 15.17
C GLY A 196 15.60 -14.80 15.56
N SER A 197 14.33 -14.43 15.63
CA SER A 197 13.92 -13.05 15.94
C SER A 197 14.09 -12.77 17.42
N LEU A 198 14.80 -11.70 17.76
CA LEU A 198 14.99 -11.25 19.14
C LEU A 198 14.63 -9.77 19.26
N VAL A 199 13.89 -9.44 20.31
CA VAL A 199 13.63 -8.07 20.75
C VAL A 199 14.17 -7.93 22.17
N PHE A 200 14.97 -6.90 22.39
CA PHE A 200 15.47 -6.53 23.69
C PHE A 200 15.15 -5.07 23.98
N LEU A 201 14.68 -4.81 25.18
CA LEU A 201 14.42 -3.49 25.72
C LEU A 201 15.17 -3.36 27.03
N ALA A 202 15.87 -2.25 27.24
CA ALA A 202 16.55 -1.98 28.50
C ALA A 202 16.34 -0.54 28.95
N GLU A 203 16.42 -0.35 30.26
CA GLU A 203 16.24 0.92 30.96
C GLU A 203 17.26 1.07 32.09
N GLY A 204 17.57 2.31 32.44
CA GLY A 204 18.49 2.65 33.54
C GLY A 204 19.97 2.39 33.22
N LEU A 205 20.34 2.24 31.94
CA LEU A 205 21.72 2.01 31.53
C LEU A 205 22.57 3.27 31.63
N ALA A 206 23.82 3.13 32.05
CA ALA A 206 24.75 4.25 32.12
C ALA A 206 25.20 4.67 30.72
N PRO A 207 25.34 5.98 30.45
CA PRO A 207 25.91 6.44 29.20
C PRO A 207 27.37 6.02 29.09
N LEU A 208 27.76 5.55 27.90
CA LEU A 208 29.12 5.08 27.63
C LEU A 208 29.94 6.16 26.91
N HIS A 209 31.26 6.11 27.10
CA HIS A 209 32.19 6.97 26.37
C HIS A 209 32.46 6.43 24.97
N THR A 210 32.98 7.28 24.08
CA THR A 210 33.31 6.91 22.70
C THR A 210 34.32 5.75 22.66
N GLY A 211 34.03 4.72 21.88
CA GLY A 211 34.93 3.57 21.67
C GLY A 211 34.48 2.28 22.35
N ILE A 212 33.48 2.33 23.23
CA ILE A 212 32.84 1.17 23.86
C ILE A 212 31.33 1.15 23.59
N THR A 213 30.72 -0.02 23.72
CA THR A 213 29.29 -0.25 23.48
C THR A 213 28.77 -1.33 24.42
N TYR A 214 27.46 -1.40 24.65
CA TYR A 214 26.88 -2.60 25.25
C TYR A 214 26.72 -3.68 24.19
N GLU A 215 26.86 -4.94 24.61
CA GLU A 215 26.61 -6.10 23.76
C GLU A 215 25.69 -7.08 24.49
N LEU A 216 24.65 -7.53 23.79
CA LEU A 216 23.73 -8.57 24.26
C LEU A 216 24.24 -9.94 23.81
N TRP A 217 24.15 -10.92 24.70
CA TRP A 217 24.59 -12.29 24.45
C TRP A 217 23.43 -13.27 24.62
N LEU A 218 23.33 -14.23 23.70
CA LEU A 218 22.47 -15.39 23.82
C LEU A 218 23.28 -16.56 24.36
N ILE A 219 22.84 -17.14 25.48
CA ILE A 219 23.45 -18.32 26.10
C ILE A 219 22.66 -19.57 25.69
N PRO A 220 23.25 -20.48 24.88
CA PRO A 220 22.54 -21.66 24.40
C PRO A 220 22.23 -22.68 25.50
N ALA A 221 21.04 -23.28 25.45
CA ALA A 221 20.61 -24.31 26.41
C ALA A 221 21.36 -25.65 26.29
N ASN A 222 22.07 -25.85 25.17
CA ASN A 222 22.93 -27.02 24.97
C ASN A 222 24.33 -26.86 25.59
N GLY A 223 24.61 -25.75 26.29
CA GLY A 223 25.92 -25.45 26.87
C GLY A 223 26.98 -25.04 25.85
N GLY A 224 26.56 -24.63 24.64
CA GLY A 224 27.45 -24.08 23.62
C GLY A 224 28.07 -22.74 24.00
N THR A 225 28.95 -22.23 23.15
CA THR A 225 29.56 -20.89 23.33
C THR A 225 28.49 -19.79 23.23
N PRO A 226 28.55 -18.75 24.08
CA PRO A 226 27.69 -17.57 23.96
C PRO A 226 27.74 -16.97 22.56
N LEU A 227 26.58 -16.61 22.01
CA LEU A 227 26.48 -15.96 20.69
C LEU A 227 26.24 -14.47 20.85
N PRO A 228 26.92 -13.61 20.07
CA PRO A 228 26.63 -12.19 20.04
C PRO A 228 25.23 -11.98 19.45
N ALA A 229 24.37 -11.30 20.19
CA ALA A 229 22.99 -10.99 19.83
C ALA A 229 22.79 -9.50 19.51
N GLY A 230 23.88 -8.76 19.33
CA GLY A 230 23.89 -7.39 18.85
C GLY A 230 24.47 -6.39 19.83
N THR A 231 25.05 -5.33 19.29
CA THR A 231 25.60 -4.20 20.06
C THR A 231 24.63 -3.03 20.06
N PHE A 232 24.58 -2.28 21.16
CA PHE A 232 23.70 -1.12 21.29
C PHE A 232 24.28 -0.04 22.21
N GLN A 233 23.76 1.18 22.08
CA GLN A 233 24.07 2.30 22.96
C GLN A 233 22.76 2.83 23.56
N PRO A 234 22.73 3.14 24.87
CA PRO A 234 21.58 3.77 25.47
C PRO A 234 21.45 5.22 24.98
N ASP A 235 20.21 5.71 24.97
CA ASP A 235 19.89 7.09 24.73
C ASP A 235 20.21 7.98 25.96
N MET A 236 19.86 9.27 25.87
CA MET A 236 20.10 10.23 26.96
C MET A 236 19.33 9.90 28.26
N HIS A 237 18.30 9.06 28.19
CA HIS A 237 17.50 8.63 29.34
C HIS A 237 17.95 7.27 29.89
N GLY A 238 18.99 6.66 29.30
CA GLY A 238 19.47 5.34 29.71
C GLY A 238 18.66 4.18 29.12
N SER A 239 17.83 4.44 28.10
CA SER A 239 17.02 3.42 27.44
C SER A 239 17.70 2.90 26.18
N ALA A 240 17.59 1.59 25.92
CA ALA A 240 18.15 0.97 24.72
C ALA A 240 17.22 -0.10 24.14
N HIS A 241 17.32 -0.33 22.84
CA HIS A 241 16.61 -1.41 22.16
C HIS A 241 17.51 -2.13 21.16
N VAL A 242 17.36 -3.46 21.07
CA VAL A 242 17.91 -4.29 19.99
C VAL A 242 16.76 -5.00 19.32
N LEU A 243 16.65 -4.87 18.01
CA LEU A 243 15.54 -5.41 17.22
C LEU A 243 16.09 -6.29 16.11
N LEU A 244 15.61 -7.54 16.08
CA LEU A 244 15.83 -8.50 15.00
C LEU A 244 17.31 -8.67 14.60
N PRO A 245 18.21 -9.00 15.55
CA PRO A 245 19.59 -9.35 15.20
C PRO A 245 19.63 -10.61 14.34
N ASP A 246 20.67 -10.73 13.51
CA ASP A 246 20.91 -11.91 12.67
C ASP A 246 21.40 -13.09 13.52
N LEU A 247 20.48 -13.73 14.24
CA LEU A 247 20.77 -14.92 15.04
C LEU A 247 20.54 -16.22 14.24
N PRO A 248 21.36 -17.26 14.48
CA PRO A 248 21.09 -18.57 13.92
C PRO A 248 19.74 -19.11 14.38
N LYS A 249 18.97 -19.63 13.43
CA LYS A 249 17.65 -20.23 13.71
C LYS A 249 17.79 -21.52 14.50
N SER A 250 16.75 -21.87 15.23
CA SER A 250 16.59 -23.11 16.00
C SER A 250 17.55 -23.26 17.19
N ILE A 251 18.16 -22.18 17.66
CA ILE A 251 18.95 -22.19 18.90
C ILE A 251 18.03 -21.99 20.09
N ALA A 252 17.94 -22.97 20.98
CA ALA A 252 17.25 -22.81 22.25
C ALA A 252 18.09 -21.94 23.19
N ALA A 253 17.53 -20.81 23.66
CA ALA A 253 18.17 -19.98 24.66
C ALA A 253 17.91 -20.55 26.07
N GLN A 254 18.94 -20.52 26.92
CA GLN A 254 18.84 -20.79 28.37
C GLN A 254 18.89 -19.50 29.16
N ALA A 255 19.73 -18.55 28.75
CA ALA A 255 19.91 -17.27 29.42
C ALA A 255 20.32 -16.19 28.42
N PHE A 256 20.26 -14.95 28.88
CA PHE A 256 20.75 -13.78 28.17
C PHE A 256 21.58 -12.93 29.14
N ASP A 257 22.68 -12.39 28.64
CA ASP A 257 23.60 -11.55 29.40
C ASP A 257 23.94 -10.28 28.63
N VAL A 258 24.30 -9.21 29.34
CA VAL A 258 24.79 -7.96 28.74
C VAL A 258 26.15 -7.61 29.31
N THR A 259 27.10 -7.25 28.44
CA THR A 259 28.45 -6.80 28.79
C THR A 259 28.76 -5.45 28.16
N ILE A 260 29.86 -4.82 28.57
CA ILE A 260 30.41 -3.64 27.91
C ILE A 260 31.62 -4.09 27.10
N GLU A 261 31.58 -3.87 25.80
CA GLU A 261 32.58 -4.33 24.84
C GLU A 261 33.15 -3.15 24.05
N SER A 262 34.18 -3.40 23.24
CA SER A 262 34.66 -2.42 22.27
C SER A 262 33.60 -2.12 21.23
N ALA A 263 33.62 -0.95 20.59
CA ALA A 263 32.58 -0.54 19.62
C ALA A 263 32.36 -1.50 18.43
N GLY A 264 33.32 -2.39 18.13
CA GLY A 264 33.18 -3.45 17.12
C GLY A 264 32.57 -4.76 17.62
N GLY A 265 32.15 -4.81 18.89
CA GLY A 265 31.74 -6.02 19.59
C GLY A 265 32.90 -6.94 19.97
N ALA A 266 32.56 -8.08 20.56
CA ALA A 266 33.49 -9.15 20.91
C ALA A 266 33.04 -10.50 20.32
N THR A 267 33.96 -11.46 20.24
CA THR A 267 33.62 -12.85 19.86
C THR A 267 33.20 -13.71 21.05
N SER A 268 33.43 -13.22 22.26
CA SER A 268 33.07 -13.87 23.52
C SER A 268 32.87 -12.80 24.59
N PRO A 269 31.92 -12.98 25.52
CA PRO A 269 31.59 -11.98 26.53
C PRO A 269 32.79 -11.71 27.44
N THR A 270 33.09 -10.44 27.65
CA THR A 270 34.09 -9.99 28.62
C THR A 270 33.44 -9.69 29.97
N LEU A 271 34.22 -9.84 31.05
CA LEU A 271 33.78 -9.49 32.39
C LEU A 271 33.99 -8.00 32.65
N PRO A 272 33.09 -7.33 33.41
CA PRO A 272 31.93 -7.89 34.12
C PRO A 272 30.65 -7.97 33.29
N PHE A 273 29.74 -8.87 33.70
CA PHE A 273 28.37 -8.89 33.20
C PHE A 273 27.54 -7.83 33.92
N ILE A 274 26.94 -6.93 33.15
CA ILE A 274 26.13 -5.80 33.64
C ILE A 274 24.71 -6.26 33.96
N LEU A 275 24.11 -7.04 33.06
CA LEU A 275 22.78 -7.62 33.23
C LEU A 275 22.85 -9.12 32.99
N LYS A 276 22.09 -9.89 33.76
CA LYS A 276 21.90 -11.33 33.58
C LYS A 276 20.45 -11.71 33.74
N GLY A 277 19.98 -12.65 32.94
CA GLY A 277 18.62 -13.17 33.03
C GLY A 277 18.50 -14.60 32.53
N THR A 278 17.86 -15.46 33.32
CA THR A 278 17.50 -16.82 32.87
C THR A 278 16.22 -16.74 32.05
N SER A 279 16.18 -17.47 30.95
CA SER A 279 15.02 -17.51 30.09
C SER A 279 13.94 -18.47 30.59
N TYR A 280 12.68 -18.12 30.34
CA TYR A 280 11.51 -18.91 30.62
C TYR A 280 10.56 -18.88 29.43
N ARG A 281 9.78 -19.94 29.23
CA ARG A 281 8.73 -19.95 28.21
C ARG A 281 7.48 -19.30 28.78
N SER A 282 6.80 -18.48 27.97
CA SER A 282 5.48 -17.99 28.33
C SER A 282 4.56 -19.19 28.52
N ARG A 283 4.15 -19.46 29.76
CA ARG A 283 3.24 -20.56 30.06
C ARG A 283 1.88 -20.15 29.49
N GLY A 284 1.47 -20.80 28.40
CA GLY A 284 0.08 -20.73 27.95
C GLY A 284 -0.81 -21.18 29.10
N ASP A 285 -1.49 -20.23 29.71
CA ASP A 285 -2.46 -20.48 30.76
C ASP A 285 -3.66 -21.16 30.11
N VAL A 286 -3.69 -22.49 30.17
CA VAL A 286 -4.93 -23.26 30.05
C VAL A 286 -5.33 -23.56 31.48
N GLY A 287 -6.05 -22.61 32.07
CA GLY A 287 -6.85 -22.84 33.26
C GLY A 287 -8.02 -23.77 32.92
N GLU A 288 -8.12 -24.81 33.75
CA GLU A 288 -9.24 -25.72 34.04
C GLU A 288 -9.89 -26.54 32.90
#